data_AF-F8F876-F1
#
_entry.id   AF-F8F876-F1
#
_cell.length_a   1.000
_cell.length_b   1.000
_cell.length_c   1.000
_cell.angle_alpha   90.00
_cell.angle_beta   90.00
_cell.angle_gamma   90.00
#
_symmetry.space_group_name_H-M   'P 1'
#
loop_
_entity.id
_entity.type
_entity.pdbx_description
1 polymer ?
#
loop_
_entity_poly.entity_id
_entity_poly.type
_entity_poly.pdbx_seq_one_letter_code
_entity_poly.pdbx_strand_id
1 'polypeptide(L)'
;MKFADFMLTPEFSRFNNVEAPADRPKSQMDEWDKERLLDTLSKLNRELLRRDTYGTQDSPFDESNAQLHVISYALLTILKSKM
;
A
#
# COMPACT_ATOMS: atom_id res chain seq x y z
N MET A 1 -4.55 5.68 -11.00
CA MET A 1 -4.00 6.52 -9.91
C MET A 1 -2.76 5.84 -9.34
N LYS A 2 -1.78 6.57 -8.79
CA LYS A 2 -0.64 5.96 -8.10
C LYS A 2 -1.05 5.29 -6.79
N PHE A 3 -0.57 4.08 -6.50
CA PHE A 3 -0.73 3.37 -5.22
C PHE A 3 -0.31 4.24 -4.03
N ALA A 4 0.80 4.96 -4.16
CA ALA A 4 1.27 5.86 -3.10
C ALA A 4 0.26 6.96 -2.78
N ASP A 5 -0.39 7.50 -3.81
CA ASP A 5 -1.40 8.55 -3.67
C ASP A 5 -2.75 7.94 -3.22
N PHE A 6 -3.09 6.74 -3.73
CA PHE A 6 -4.27 5.97 -3.32
C PHE A 6 -4.28 5.72 -1.82
N MET A 7 -3.14 5.36 -1.22
CA MET A 7 -3.03 5.12 0.23
C MET A 7 -3.49 6.29 1.11
N LEU A 8 -3.61 7.49 0.55
CA LEU A 8 -4.04 8.70 1.24
C LEU A 8 -5.53 9.02 1.03
N THR A 9 -6.23 8.23 0.23
CA THR A 9 -7.61 8.48 -0.16
C THR A 9 -8.62 7.73 0.72
N PRO A 10 -9.86 8.23 0.86
CA PRO A 10 -10.96 7.48 1.44
C PRO A 10 -11.30 6.18 0.68
N GLU A 11 -10.97 6.11 -0.60
CA GLU A 11 -11.11 4.90 -1.42
C GLU A 11 -10.16 3.80 -0.95
N PHE A 12 -8.96 4.15 -0.48
CA PHE A 12 -8.07 3.19 0.19
C PHE A 12 -8.66 2.71 1.50
N SER A 13 -9.27 3.60 2.30
CA SER A 13 -10.02 3.21 3.51
C SER A 13 -11.13 2.20 3.20
N ARG A 14 -11.88 2.39 2.10
CA ARG A 14 -12.91 1.45 1.62
C ARG A 14 -12.32 0.14 1.09
N PHE A 15 -11.24 0.21 0.32
CA PHE A 15 -10.46 -0.97 -0.05
C PHE A 15 -9.90 -1.70 1.18
N ASN A 16 -9.67 -0.98 2.27
CA ASN A 16 -9.08 -1.51 3.48
C ASN A 16 -10.05 -1.93 4.57
N ASN A 17 -11.31 -1.53 4.53
CA ASN A 17 -12.27 -1.61 5.65
C ASN A 17 -11.76 -0.95 6.95
N VAL A 18 -10.93 0.10 6.85
CA VAL A 18 -10.41 0.85 8.01
C VAL A 18 -10.78 2.32 7.86
N GLU A 19 -11.45 2.91 8.85
CA GLU A 19 -11.62 4.37 8.90
C GLU A 19 -10.28 5.02 9.28
N ALA A 20 -9.69 5.77 8.35
CA ALA A 20 -8.53 6.61 8.60
C ALA A 20 -8.87 8.08 8.35
N PRO A 21 -8.33 9.03 9.15
CA PRO A 21 -8.53 10.45 8.95
C PRO A 21 -7.83 10.95 7.68
N ALA A 22 -8.43 11.96 7.05
CA ALA A 22 -8.32 12.27 5.62
C ALA A 22 -7.04 12.97 5.12
N ASP A 23 -6.04 13.31 5.95
CA ASP A 23 -4.97 14.21 5.50
C ASP A 23 -3.60 13.76 6.00
N ARG A 24 -2.86 12.91 5.26
CA ARG A 24 -1.57 12.41 5.76
C ARG A 24 -0.43 12.17 4.73
N PRO A 25 0.59 13.06 4.60
CA PRO A 25 1.71 12.93 3.65
C PRO A 25 2.77 11.86 3.99
N LYS A 26 3.64 11.56 3.01
CA LYS A 26 4.67 10.50 2.97
C LYS A 26 5.60 10.35 4.20
N SER A 27 5.81 11.39 5.01
CA SER A 27 6.59 11.32 6.27
C SER A 27 5.86 10.53 7.38
N GLN A 28 4.59 10.18 7.18
CA GLN A 28 3.76 9.57 8.22
C GLN A 28 3.63 8.05 8.11
N MET A 29 4.21 7.40 7.09
CA MET A 29 4.32 5.93 7.13
C MET A 29 5.20 5.48 8.30
N ASP A 30 6.20 6.30 8.67
CA ASP A 30 6.99 6.12 9.89
C ASP A 30 6.17 6.33 11.17
N GLU A 31 5.01 7.00 11.10
CA GLU A 31 4.07 7.14 12.21
C GLU A 31 3.03 6.02 12.25
N TRP A 32 2.91 5.20 11.19
CA TRP A 32 1.95 4.10 11.19
C TRP A 32 2.34 3.06 12.24
N ASP A 33 1.33 2.54 12.92
CA ASP A 33 1.50 1.41 13.80
C ASP A 33 1.82 0.13 12.99
N LYS A 34 2.28 -0.88 13.74
CA LYS A 34 2.70 -2.17 13.19
C LYS A 34 1.57 -2.87 12.43
N GLU A 35 0.34 -2.80 12.94
CA GLU A 35 -0.82 -3.51 12.40
C GLU A 35 -1.20 -2.94 11.04
N ARG A 36 -1.25 -1.61 10.91
CA ARG A 36 -1.54 -0.90 9.67
C ARG A 36 -0.48 -1.14 8.60
N LEU A 37 0.80 -1.21 8.98
CA LEU A 37 1.90 -1.54 8.06
C LEU A 37 1.78 -2.98 7.53
N LEU A 38 1.53 -3.95 8.40
CA LEU A 38 1.35 -5.36 8.03
C LEU A 38 0.15 -5.57 7.09
N ASP A 39 -0.97 -4.93 7.38
CA ASP A 39 -2.17 -5.01 6.56
C ASP A 39 -1.96 -4.40 5.17
N THR A 40 -1.32 -3.23 5.10
CA THR A 40 -0.98 -2.58 3.82
C THR A 40 -0.05 -3.45 2.98
N LEU A 41 0.97 -4.04 3.59
CA LEU A 41 1.88 -4.98 2.93
C LEU A 41 1.15 -6.20 2.36
N SER A 42 0.24 -6.77 3.14
CA SER A 42 -0.54 -7.94 2.73
C SER A 42 -1.39 -7.65 1.49
N LYS A 43 -2.00 -6.46 1.43
CA LYS A 43 -2.84 -6.05 0.30
C LYS A 43 -2.03 -5.68 -0.94
N LEU A 44 -0.90 -4.99 -0.77
CA LEU A 44 0.04 -4.74 -1.86
C LEU A 44 0.56 -6.06 -2.45
N ASN A 45 0.86 -7.05 -1.59
CA ASN A 45 1.24 -8.39 -2.03
C ASN A 45 0.11 -9.09 -2.78
N ARG A 46 -1.14 -9.00 -2.31
CA ARG A 46 -2.31 -9.55 -3.02
C ARG A 46 -2.48 -8.94 -4.40
N GLU A 47 -2.30 -7.62 -4.54
CA GLU A 47 -2.38 -6.98 -5.85
C GLU A 47 -1.27 -7.43 -6.78
N LEU A 48 -0.02 -7.53 -6.30
CA LEU A 48 1.09 -8.05 -7.08
C LEU A 48 0.81 -9.47 -7.58
N LEU A 49 0.33 -10.37 -6.71
CA LEU A 49 -0.06 -11.72 -7.09
C LEU A 49 -1.21 -11.76 -8.10
N ARG A 50 -2.21 -10.88 -7.94
CA ARG A 50 -3.32 -10.76 -8.89
C ARG A 50 -2.80 -10.34 -10.25
N ARG A 51 -1.90 -9.35 -10.31
CA ARG A 51 -1.29 -8.87 -11.55
C ARG A 51 -0.40 -9.92 -12.21
N ASP A 52 0.29 -10.73 -11.43
CA ASP A 52 1.08 -11.85 -11.97
C ASP A 52 0.19 -12.93 -12.60
N THR A 53 -1.03 -13.11 -12.08
CA THR A 53 -1.98 -14.13 -12.57
C THR A 53 -2.84 -13.65 -13.74
N TYR A 54 -3.33 -12.41 -13.67
CA TYR A 54 -4.35 -11.88 -14.58
C TYR A 54 -3.85 -10.69 -15.42
N GLY A 55 -2.59 -10.31 -15.28
CA GLY A 55 -2.03 -9.12 -15.92
C GLY A 55 -2.44 -7.82 -15.23
N THR A 56 -1.97 -6.70 -15.77
CA THR A 56 -2.16 -5.37 -15.18
C THR A 56 -3.44 -4.66 -15.62
N GLN A 57 -4.20 -5.27 -16.53
CA GLN A 57 -5.33 -4.65 -17.25
C GLN A 57 -6.44 -4.18 -16.30
N ASP A 58 -6.72 -4.98 -15.26
CA ASP A 58 -7.74 -4.66 -14.25
C ASP A 58 -7.12 -4.05 -12.98
N SER A 59 -5.90 -3.53 -13.04
CA SER A 59 -5.32 -2.90 -11.87
C SER A 59 -5.83 -1.48 -11.67
N PRO A 60 -6.21 -1.11 -10.44
CA PRO A 60 -6.52 0.27 -10.12
C PRO A 60 -5.26 1.16 -10.05
N PHE A 61 -4.04 0.60 -10.15
CA PHE A 61 -2.79 1.32 -9.96
C PHE A 61 -2.00 1.55 -11.25
N ASP A 62 -1.48 2.77 -11.42
CA ASP A 62 -0.69 3.16 -12.59
C ASP A 62 0.77 2.70 -12.48
N GLU A 63 1.22 2.33 -11.28
CA GLU A 63 2.57 1.81 -11.07
C GLU A 63 2.79 0.49 -11.79
N SER A 64 4.00 0.34 -12.32
CA SER A 64 4.54 -0.96 -12.73
C SER A 64 4.74 -1.88 -11.52
N ASN A 65 4.80 -3.19 -11.75
CA ASN A 65 5.11 -4.17 -10.69
C ASN A 65 6.44 -3.84 -10.00
N ALA A 66 7.45 -3.39 -10.75
CA ALA A 66 8.73 -2.98 -10.19
C ALA A 66 8.58 -1.84 -9.16
N GLN A 67 7.77 -0.82 -9.47
CA GLN A 67 7.52 0.29 -8.54
C GLN A 67 6.73 -0.17 -7.30
N LEU A 68 5.72 -1.03 -7.49
CA LEU A 68 4.97 -1.62 -6.38
C LEU A 68 5.86 -2.49 -5.47
N HIS A 69 6.82 -3.23 -6.03
CA HIS A 69 7.82 -3.97 -5.24
C HIS A 69 8.73 -3.04 -4.43
N VAL A 70 9.18 -1.93 -5.00
CA VAL A 70 9.96 -0.92 -4.27
C VAL A 70 9.16 -0.34 -3.10
N ILE A 71 7.87 -0.05 -3.30
CA ILE A 71 6.97 0.42 -2.24
C ILE A 71 6.82 -0.66 -1.15
N SER A 72 6.62 -1.92 -1.53
CA SER A 72 6.54 -3.05 -0.59
C SER A 72 7.82 -3.19 0.24
N TYR A 73 8.98 -3.08 -0.39
CA TYR A 73 10.27 -3.11 0.30
C TYR A 73 10.42 -1.96 1.31
N ALA A 74 10.02 -0.74 0.94
CA ALA A 74 10.05 0.40 1.85
C ALA A 74 9.15 0.18 3.09
N LEU A 75 7.91 -0.27 2.88
CA LEU A 75 6.98 -0.59 3.97
C LEU A 75 7.50 -1.70 4.88
N LEU A 76 8.12 -2.75 4.33
CA LEU A 76 8.79 -3.80 5.11
C LEU A 76 9.95 -3.26 5.95
N THR A 77 10.69 -2.30 5.41
CA THR A 77 11.83 -1.68 6.11
C THR A 77 11.35 -0.89 7.32
N ILE A 78 10.29 -0.09 7.15
CA ILE A 78 9.64 0.66 8.24
C ILE A 78 9.06 -0.30 9.30
N LEU A 79 8.41 -1.37 8.87
CA LEU A 79 7.87 -2.38 9.78
C LEU A 79 9.00 -3.02 10.62
N LYS A 80 10.12 -3.38 9.98
CA LYS A 80 11.28 -3.97 10.67
C LYS A 80 11.92 -3.02 11.67
N SER A 81 11.99 -1.73 11.38
CA SER A 81 12.55 -0.75 12.34
C SER A 81 11.67 -0.54 13.58
N LYS A 82 10.42 -1.02 13.54
CA LYS A 82 9.44 -0.95 14.65
C LYS A 82 9.32 -2.27 15.42
N MET A 83 10.07 -3.30 15.04
CA MET A 83 10.15 -4.60 15.75
C MET A 83 11.35 -4.63 16.68
#